data_AF-A0A6C0HAQ3-F1
#
_entry.id   AF-A0A6C0HAQ3-F1
#
_cell.length_a   1.000
_cell.length_b   1.000
_cell.length_c   1.000
_cell.angle_alpha   90.00
_cell.angle_beta   90.00
_cell.angle_gamma   90.00
#
_symmetry.space_group_name_H-M   'P 1'
#
loop_
_entity.id
_entity.type
_entity.pdbx_description
1 polymer ?
#
loop_
_entity_poly.entity_id
_entity_poly.type
_entity_poly.pdbx_seq_one_letter_code
_entity_poly.pdbx_strand_id
1 'polypeptide(L)'
;MLDIELFKKLPIDIIINHIMPYTYKPQIKLLLFDIRSFMNDFKFVEDVYYNEYNGAVLICDLIKFCNNNIAPVYGIDMKYEYVLRRNYMLNLKFHRELVEYVFIKVHSNLNHNTENKIKFLWGLMTPPERMRFIYKYLIEFIAE
;
A
#
# COMPACT_ATOMS: atom_id res chain seq x y z
N MET A 1 -14.07 -11.55 11.18
CA MET A 1 -14.89 -11.64 12.41
C MET A 1 -13.92 -11.69 13.57
N LEU A 2 -14.03 -10.81 14.57
CA LEU A 2 -13.13 -10.85 15.73
C LEU A 2 -13.32 -12.19 16.45
N ASP A 3 -12.22 -12.86 16.75
CA ASP A 3 -12.23 -14.15 17.44
C ASP A 3 -12.63 -13.93 18.91
N ILE A 4 -13.79 -14.48 19.28
CA ILE A 4 -14.39 -14.35 20.61
C ILE A 4 -13.48 -14.97 21.68
N GLU A 5 -12.70 -16.00 21.34
CA GLU A 5 -11.78 -16.66 22.26
C GLU A 5 -10.56 -15.79 22.57
N LEU A 6 -10.16 -14.91 21.65
CA LEU A 6 -9.12 -13.91 21.87
C LEU A 6 -9.62 -12.79 22.80
N PHE A 7 -10.87 -12.38 22.64
CA PHE A 7 -11.48 -11.34 23.47
C PHE A 7 -11.62 -11.75 24.94
N LYS A 8 -11.91 -13.04 25.21
CA LYS A 8 -11.97 -13.59 26.57
C LYS A 8 -10.63 -13.57 27.31
N LYS A 9 -9.50 -13.45 26.60
CA LYS A 9 -8.16 -13.37 27.19
C LYS A 9 -7.76 -11.95 27.59
N LEU A 10 -8.52 -10.93 27.18
CA LEU A 10 -8.22 -9.55 27.51
C LEU A 10 -8.82 -9.19 28.88
N PRO A 11 -8.07 -8.51 29.76
CA PRO A 11 -8.63 -7.97 30.99
C PRO A 11 -9.81 -7.04 30.70
N ILE A 12 -10.86 -7.14 31.52
CA ILE A 12 -12.10 -6.37 31.32
C ILE A 12 -11.85 -4.86 31.29
N ASP A 13 -10.89 -4.38 32.08
CA ASP A 13 -10.51 -2.96 32.12
C ASP A 13 -9.91 -2.47 30.80
N ILE A 14 -9.18 -3.32 30.08
CA ILE A 14 -8.66 -2.98 28.75
C ILE A 14 -9.82 -2.85 27.75
N ILE A 15 -10.79 -3.77 27.82
CA ILE A 15 -11.96 -3.73 26.96
C ILE A 15 -12.74 -2.43 27.22
N ILE A 16 -13.08 -2.14 28.47
CA ILE A 16 -13.90 -0.99 28.85
C ILE A 16 -13.18 0.34 28.60
N ASN A 17 -11.92 0.46 29.02
CA ASN A 17 -11.23 1.76 29.03
C ASN A 17 -10.47 2.06 27.73
N HIS A 18 -10.12 1.04 26.94
CA HIS A 18 -9.23 1.20 25.79
C HIS A 18 -9.76 0.66 24.47
N ILE A 19 -10.79 -0.20 24.45
CA ILE A 19 -11.40 -0.70 23.20
C ILE A 19 -12.77 -0.07 22.97
N MET A 20 -13.69 -0.20 23.93
CA MET A 20 -15.06 0.31 23.86
C MET A 20 -15.17 1.79 23.47
N PRO A 21 -14.31 2.71 23.97
CA PRO A 21 -14.40 4.12 23.59
C PRO A 21 -14.23 4.37 22.09
N TYR A 22 -13.52 3.48 21.39
CA TYR A 22 -13.34 3.55 19.94
C TYR A 22 -14.50 2.91 19.16
N THR A 23 -15.30 2.02 19.77
CA THR A 23 -16.48 1.44 19.11
C THR A 23 -17.64 2.44 19.01
N TYR A 24 -17.69 3.40 19.93
CA TYR A 24 -18.69 4.48 19.92
C TYR A 24 -18.26 5.72 19.12
N LYS A 25 -17.02 5.74 18.62
CA LYS A 25 -16.50 6.82 17.78
C LYS A 25 -16.42 6.34 16.34
N PRO A 26 -17.40 6.66 15.48
CA PRO A 26 -17.35 6.25 14.09
C PRO A 26 -16.07 6.79 13.45
N GLN A 27 -15.39 5.93 12.69
CA GLN A 27 -14.21 6.32 11.93
C GLN A 27 -14.57 7.38 10.89
N ILE A 28 -13.60 8.24 10.56
CA ILE A 28 -13.79 9.32 9.59
C ILE A 28 -14.22 8.72 8.24
N LYS A 29 -15.24 9.31 7.60
CA LYS A 29 -15.81 8.80 6.33
C LYS A 29 -14.75 8.59 5.24
N LEU A 30 -13.75 9.47 5.16
CA LEU A 30 -12.64 9.36 4.21
C LEU A 30 -11.81 8.10 4.42
N LEU A 31 -11.50 7.75 5.68
CA LEU A 31 -10.77 6.52 6.01
C LEU A 31 -11.60 5.28 5.65
N LEU A 32 -12.89 5.30 5.96
CA LEU A 32 -13.80 4.19 5.61
C LEU A 32 -13.93 4.01 4.10
N PHE A 33 -13.96 5.11 3.35
CA PHE A 33 -13.95 5.08 1.89
C PHE A 33 -12.66 4.46 1.36
N ASP A 34 -11.50 4.88 1.87
CA ASP A 34 -10.20 4.33 1.48
C ASP A 34 -10.11 2.82 1.72
N ILE A 35 -10.48 2.35 2.92
CA ILE A 35 -10.49 0.91 3.26
C ILE A 35 -11.37 0.10 2.31
N ARG A 36 -12.55 0.63 1.95
CA ARG A 36 -13.47 -0.05 1.02
C ARG A 36 -12.94 -0.05 -0.41
N SER A 37 -12.43 1.09 -0.88
CA SER A 37 -11.92 1.21 -2.24
C SER A 37 -10.68 0.36 -2.43
N PHE A 38 -9.80 0.26 -1.42
CA PHE A 38 -8.56 -0.50 -1.48
C PHE A 38 -8.75 -1.92 -2.06
N MET A 39 -9.71 -2.68 -1.53
CA MET A 39 -9.95 -4.06 -1.96
C MET A 39 -10.51 -4.13 -3.38
N ASN A 40 -11.43 -3.24 -3.73
CA ASN A 40 -12.06 -3.22 -5.05
C ASN A 40 -11.06 -2.78 -6.13
N ASP A 41 -10.34 -1.70 -5.86
CA ASP A 41 -9.32 -1.13 -6.75
C ASP A 41 -8.19 -2.15 -6.95
N PHE A 42 -7.73 -2.80 -5.87
CA PHE A 42 -6.66 -3.80 -5.95
C PHE A 42 -7.10 -5.03 -6.74
N LYS A 43 -8.31 -5.53 -6.49
CA LYS A 43 -8.85 -6.69 -7.22
C LYS A 43 -8.92 -6.41 -8.71
N PHE A 44 -9.37 -5.22 -9.12
CA PHE A 44 -9.36 -4.84 -10.53
C PHE A 44 -7.96 -4.86 -11.14
N VAL A 45 -6.96 -4.30 -10.43
CA VAL A 45 -5.56 -4.33 -10.88
C VAL A 45 -5.02 -5.75 -10.96
N GLU A 46 -5.32 -6.57 -9.96
CA GLU A 46 -4.93 -7.98 -9.91
C GLU A 46 -5.55 -8.75 -11.09
N ASP A 47 -6.85 -8.59 -11.33
CA ASP A 47 -7.55 -9.24 -12.44
C ASP A 47 -6.93 -8.86 -13.80
N VAL A 48 -6.56 -7.60 -14.03
CA VAL A 48 -5.92 -7.20 -15.31
C VAL A 48 -4.48 -7.74 -15.40
N TYR A 49 -3.64 -7.46 -14.39
CA TYR A 49 -2.22 -7.82 -14.45
C TYR A 49 -1.96 -9.32 -14.34
N TYR A 50 -2.80 -10.12 -13.70
CA TYR A 50 -2.57 -11.57 -13.58
C TYR A 50 -3.23 -12.38 -14.70
N ASN A 51 -4.17 -11.79 -15.45
CA ASN A 51 -4.67 -12.39 -16.68
C ASN A 51 -3.80 -12.06 -17.90
N GLU A 52 -3.22 -10.85 -17.95
CA GLU A 52 -2.46 -10.36 -19.11
C GLU A 52 -0.93 -10.31 -18.88
N TYR A 53 -0.48 -10.26 -17.63
CA TYR A 53 0.93 -10.11 -17.24
C TYR A 53 1.31 -10.99 -16.04
N ASN A 54 2.29 -10.55 -15.24
CA ASN A 54 2.63 -11.16 -13.97
C ASN A 54 2.93 -10.09 -12.90
N GLY A 55 2.98 -10.51 -11.63
CA GLY A 55 3.26 -9.61 -10.52
C GLY A 55 4.61 -8.88 -10.61
N ALA A 56 5.60 -9.39 -11.35
CA ALA A 56 6.87 -8.70 -11.55
C ALA A 56 6.73 -7.44 -12.42
N VAL A 57 5.82 -7.45 -13.40
CA VAL A 57 5.49 -6.25 -14.19
C VAL A 57 4.77 -5.23 -13.30
N LEU A 58 3.76 -5.67 -12.55
CA LEU A 58 2.99 -4.79 -11.65
C LEU A 58 3.88 -4.08 -10.63
N ILE A 59 4.82 -4.79 -9.98
CA ILE A 59 5.73 -4.13 -9.03
C ILE A 59 6.65 -3.11 -9.70
N CYS A 60 7.11 -3.37 -10.94
CA CYS A 60 7.93 -2.42 -11.68
C CYS A 60 7.15 -1.14 -11.99
N ASP A 61 5.90 -1.27 -12.43
CA ASP A 61 5.04 -0.14 -12.77
C ASP A 61 4.65 0.67 -11.53
N LEU A 62 4.37 0.00 -10.41
CA LEU A 62 4.13 0.68 -9.13
C LEU A 62 5.34 1.47 -8.67
N ILE A 63 6.55 0.89 -8.75
CA ILE A 63 7.78 1.61 -8.40
C ILE A 63 7.95 2.81 -9.32
N LYS A 64 7.84 2.64 -10.64
CA LYS A 64 7.93 3.75 -11.60
C LYS A 64 6.90 4.83 -11.31
N PHE A 65 5.64 4.46 -11.05
CA PHE A 65 4.58 5.43 -10.77
C PHE A 65 4.87 6.26 -9.52
N CYS A 66 5.27 5.60 -8.43
CA CYS A 66 5.63 6.27 -7.18
C CYS A 66 6.91 7.10 -7.33
N ASN A 67 7.83 6.69 -8.20
CA ASN A 67 9.16 7.25 -8.36
C ASN A 67 9.31 8.15 -9.60
N ASN A 68 8.25 8.85 -10.02
CA ASN A 68 8.32 9.78 -11.16
C ASN A 68 8.90 9.18 -12.45
N ASN A 69 8.46 7.96 -12.78
CA ASN A 69 8.91 7.13 -13.91
C ASN A 69 10.38 6.71 -13.86
N ILE A 70 11.05 6.88 -12.72
CA ILE A 70 12.42 6.41 -12.50
C ILE A 70 12.39 4.91 -12.23
N ALA A 71 13.24 4.16 -12.95
CA ALA A 71 13.33 2.71 -12.79
C ALA A 71 13.87 2.32 -11.40
N PRO A 72 13.57 1.10 -10.90
CA PRO A 72 13.92 0.65 -9.55
C PRO A 72 15.42 0.73 -9.17
N VAL A 73 16.32 0.85 -10.16
CA VAL A 73 17.77 0.86 -9.90
C VAL A 73 18.29 2.24 -9.49
N TYR A 74 17.58 3.33 -9.83
CA TYR A 74 18.12 4.69 -9.79
C TYR A 74 17.79 5.49 -8.51
N GLY A 75 17.52 4.80 -7.40
CA GLY A 75 17.22 5.42 -6.10
C GLY A 75 15.76 5.83 -5.93
N ILE A 76 15.49 6.74 -4.98
CA ILE A 76 14.15 7.27 -4.69
C ILE A 76 14.13 8.79 -4.87
N ASP A 77 13.12 9.28 -5.56
CA ASP A 77 12.82 10.71 -5.70
C ASP A 77 11.90 11.20 -4.58
N MET A 78 11.75 12.52 -4.46
CA MET A 78 10.91 13.19 -3.46
C MET A 78 9.46 12.68 -3.48
N LYS A 79 8.89 12.39 -4.65
CA LYS A 79 7.53 11.81 -4.72
C LYS A 79 7.46 10.45 -4.04
N TYR A 80 8.45 9.60 -4.28
CA TYR A 80 8.45 8.27 -3.71
C TYR A 80 8.69 8.32 -2.21
N GLU A 81 9.61 9.18 -1.77
CA GLU A 81 9.82 9.46 -0.36
C GLU A 81 8.54 9.92 0.34
N TYR A 82 7.76 10.82 -0.28
CA TYR A 82 6.48 11.28 0.26
C TYR A 82 5.48 10.13 0.46
N VAL A 83 5.42 9.18 -0.48
CA VAL A 83 4.57 7.97 -0.35
C VAL A 83 5.07 7.08 0.79
N LEU A 84 6.39 6.84 0.88
CA LEU A 84 6.99 5.98 1.90
C LEU A 84 6.79 6.52 3.32
N ARG A 85 6.88 7.84 3.50
CA ARG A 85 6.71 8.49 4.80
C ARG A 85 5.30 8.38 5.38
N ARG A 86 4.32 7.90 4.61
CA ARG A 86 2.98 7.56 5.14
C ARG A 86 3.00 6.31 6.02
N ASN A 87 4.01 5.46 5.87
CA ASN A 87 4.21 4.32 6.76
C ASN A 87 4.72 4.80 8.12
N TYR A 88 4.07 4.35 9.20
CA TYR A 88 4.44 4.74 10.56
C TYR A 88 5.88 4.40 10.94
N MET A 89 6.47 3.32 10.41
CA MET A 89 7.85 2.94 10.70
C MET A 89 8.89 3.70 9.87
N LEU A 90 8.45 4.39 8.80
CA LEU A 90 9.33 5.10 7.86
C LEU A 90 9.21 6.63 7.98
N ASN A 91 8.14 7.13 8.59
CA ASN A 91 7.82 8.57 8.64
C ASN A 91 8.95 9.46 9.19
N LEU A 92 9.69 8.99 10.19
CA LEU A 92 10.76 9.72 10.89
C LEU A 92 12.17 9.34 10.43
N LYS A 93 12.30 8.41 9.49
CA LYS A 93 13.62 8.00 8.99
C LYS A 93 14.27 9.11 8.18
N PHE A 94 15.60 9.20 8.27
CA PHE A 94 16.38 10.06 7.39
C PHE A 94 16.31 9.55 5.95
N HIS A 95 16.48 10.46 4.97
CA HIS A 95 16.45 10.12 3.55
C HIS A 95 17.36 8.92 3.21
N ARG A 96 18.60 8.90 3.73
CA ARG A 96 19.55 7.79 3.53
C ARG A 96 19.01 6.44 4.02
N GLU A 97 18.36 6.41 5.18
CA GLU A 97 17.77 5.19 5.73
C GLU A 97 16.56 4.72 4.90
N LEU A 98 15.81 5.65 4.30
CA LEU A 98 14.72 5.32 3.38
C LEU A 98 15.24 4.70 2.09
N VAL A 99 16.28 5.29 1.50
CA VAL A 99 16.94 4.75 0.30
C VAL A 99 17.41 3.31 0.56
N GLU A 100 18.11 3.09 1.68
CA GLU A 100 18.60 1.78 2.07
C GLU A 100 17.45 0.79 2.30
N TYR A 101 16.40 1.20 3.03
CA TYR A 101 15.22 0.37 3.25
C TYR A 101 14.56 -0.05 1.94
N VAL A 102 14.33 0.90 1.02
CA VAL A 102 13.68 0.63 -0.26
C VAL A 102 14.54 -0.27 -1.13
N PHE A 103 15.85 0.00 -1.20
CA PHE A 103 16.77 -0.83 -1.95
C PHE A 103 16.72 -2.28 -1.46
N ILE A 104 16.83 -2.50 -0.15
CA ILE A 104 16.86 -3.85 0.43
C ILE A 104 15.49 -4.52 0.40
N LYS A 105 14.41 -3.83 0.77
CA LYS A 105 13.10 -4.45 1.02
C LYS A 105 12.16 -4.42 -0.18
N VAL A 106 12.36 -3.51 -1.13
CA VAL A 106 11.46 -3.33 -2.27
C VAL A 106 12.18 -3.68 -3.57
N HIS A 107 13.26 -2.96 -3.89
CA HIS A 107 13.92 -3.04 -5.19
C HIS A 107 14.80 -4.29 -5.36
N SER A 108 15.40 -4.80 -4.29
CA SER A 108 16.19 -6.03 -4.35
C SER A 108 15.29 -7.23 -4.65
N ASN A 109 15.68 -8.03 -5.64
CA ASN A 109 14.99 -9.25 -6.06
C ASN A 109 13.45 -9.08 -6.17
N LEU A 110 13.01 -8.47 -7.28
CA LEU A 110 11.59 -8.17 -7.52
C LEU A 110 10.68 -9.42 -7.54
N ASN A 111 11.23 -10.61 -7.73
CA ASN A 111 10.51 -11.88 -7.75
C ASN A 111 10.33 -12.50 -6.36
N HIS A 112 11.06 -12.00 -5.35
CA HIS A 112 10.92 -12.46 -3.97
C HIS A 112 9.89 -11.63 -3.21
N ASN A 113 8.91 -12.29 -2.60
CA ASN A 113 7.81 -11.66 -1.85
C ASN A 113 7.10 -10.55 -2.64
N THR A 114 6.97 -10.72 -3.96
CA THR A 114 6.43 -9.72 -4.89
C THR A 114 5.05 -9.22 -4.47
N GLU A 115 4.16 -10.13 -4.08
CA GLU A 115 2.81 -9.79 -3.62
C GLU A 115 2.82 -8.87 -2.39
N ASN A 116 3.67 -9.16 -1.40
CA ASN A 116 3.80 -8.32 -0.21
C ASN A 116 4.35 -6.94 -0.56
N LYS A 117 5.30 -6.85 -1.49
CA LYS A 117 5.84 -5.57 -1.97
C LYS A 117 4.79 -4.75 -2.72
N ILE A 118 4.00 -5.40 -3.57
CA ILE A 118 2.88 -4.80 -4.29
C ILE A 118 1.88 -4.24 -3.28
N LYS A 119 1.37 -5.08 -2.37
CA LYS A 119 0.38 -4.69 -1.37
C LYS A 119 0.90 -3.60 -0.44
N PHE A 120 2.19 -3.65 -0.10
CA PHE A 120 2.85 -2.59 0.66
C PHE A 120 2.79 -1.25 -0.07
N LEU A 121 3.27 -1.17 -1.32
CA LEU A 121 3.24 0.08 -2.08
C LEU A 121 1.82 0.57 -2.35
N TRP A 122 0.94 -0.34 -2.77
CA TRP A 122 -0.47 -0.06 -3.03
C TRP A 122 -1.18 0.51 -1.78
N GLY A 123 -0.90 -0.05 -0.61
CA GLY A 123 -1.47 0.40 0.67
C GLY A 123 -0.96 1.75 1.16
N LEU A 124 0.20 2.21 0.67
CA LEU A 124 0.69 3.55 0.96
C LEU A 124 0.09 4.62 0.05
N MET A 125 -0.45 4.24 -1.11
CA MET A 125 -1.08 5.15 -2.05
C MET A 125 -2.46 5.57 -1.55
N THR A 126 -2.80 6.84 -1.74
CA THR A 126 -4.15 7.37 -1.50
C THR A 126 -5.12 6.90 -2.59
N PRO A 127 -6.44 6.91 -2.35
CA PRO A 127 -7.41 6.55 -3.38
C PRO A 127 -7.24 7.34 -4.71
N PRO A 128 -6.99 8.67 -4.71
CA PRO A 128 -6.73 9.40 -5.95
C PRO A 128 -5.42 9.02 -6.65
N GLU A 129 -4.41 8.54 -5.94
CA GLU A 129 -3.18 8.03 -6.56
C GLU A 129 -3.38 6.65 -7.16
N ARG A 130 -4.13 5.77 -6.50
CA ARG A 130 -4.51 4.45 -7.04
C ARG A 130 -5.33 4.58 -8.31
N MET A 131 -6.31 5.48 -8.31
CA MET A 131 -7.11 5.79 -9.51
C MET A 131 -6.24 6.34 -10.65
N ARG A 132 -5.27 7.23 -10.37
CA ARG A 132 -4.33 7.73 -11.38
C ARG A 132 -3.41 6.63 -11.92
N PHE A 133 -2.97 5.70 -11.07
CA PHE A 133 -2.22 4.53 -11.50
C PHE A 133 -3.06 3.67 -12.44
N ILE A 134 -4.29 3.33 -12.05
CA ILE A 134 -5.21 2.54 -12.86
C ILE A 134 -5.42 3.19 -14.23
N TYR A 135 -5.70 4.49 -14.24
CA TYR A 135 -5.93 5.22 -15.49
C TYR A 135 -4.71 5.14 -16.42
N LYS A 136 -3.52 5.43 -15.88
CA LYS A 136 -2.28 5.47 -16.66
C LYS A 136 -1.82 4.11 -17.19
N TYR A 137 -1.93 3.05 -16.39
CA TYR A 137 -1.32 1.76 -16.75
C TYR A 137 -2.32 0.73 -17.28
N LEU A 138 -3.61 0.88 -17.00
CA LEU A 138 -4.62 -0.10 -17.40
C LEU A 138 -5.56 0.51 -18.45
N ILE A 139 -6.05 1.74 -18.24
CA ILE A 139 -7.06 2.32 -19.14
C ILE A 139 -6.43 2.89 -20.41
N GLU A 140 -5.37 3.69 -20.30
CA GLU A 140 -4.65 4.20 -21.48
C GLU A 140 -4.08 3.07 -22.33
N PHE A 141 -3.70 1.94 -21.71
CA PHE A 141 -3.17 0.77 -22.41
C PHE A 141 -4.24 -0.02 -23.19
N ILE A 142 -5.48 -0.09 -22.70
CA ILE A 142 -6.59 -0.79 -23.38
C ILE A 142 -7.15 0.01 -24.57
N ALA A 143 -6.86 1.31 -24.65
CA ALA A 143 -7.38 2.21 -25.69
C ALA A 143 -6.51 2.27 -26.97
N GLU A 144 -5.37 1.59 -26.99
CA GLU A 144 -4.48 1.42 -28.16
C GLU A 144 -4.67 0.03 -28.80
#